data_AF-A0A094E8C9-F1
#
_entry.id   AF-A0A094E8C9-F1
#
_cell.length_a   1.000
_cell.length_b   1.000
_cell.length_c   1.000
_cell.angle_alpha   90.00
_cell.angle_beta   90.00
_cell.angle_gamma   90.00
#
_symmetry.space_group_name_H-M   'P 1'
#
loop_
_entity.id
_entity.type
_entity.pdbx_description
1 polymer ?
#
loop_
_entity_poly.entity_id
_entity_poly.type
_entity_poly.pdbx_seq_one_letter_code
_entity_poly.pdbx_strand_id
1 'polypeptide(L)'
;MGSLNKHIIRVGIIGCGEITQVAHIPTLGFLSDLFQITYLCDVSNGALKLCRNKVIGPAPKTTRDANELCSSSDVDLVMVANSDAFHVPHIKLGLRNDKIVFVEKPMALTLKEADEIIELEKQSLGKLMVGYMRRYSAGFIDAIKEIGSLDRICYARVRDIVGPNSVFVTQSGTFPKTFSDYTPEDSKELSTRTDELLEQALTKELDIPVTPASALQWRHLGSLGSHDLSAMREALGMPTSILGASLCSTSGPPFWSALFQYPLFAVSYESGIDGVPRFDASIEVFGENKTVKVVFDTPYVKGLPTNMHIREKLEDGTYRESVIRRTYEDAYTLEMKELYAFAALGKPAKTTAVDARQDLEIFGMIMKAGQAGLTRDYAVRDCSLSQEGPLCVSGLGRMSLYDDYDELSMEDRFADALCGCIQDPSLTVPYMAMLQPMNDFDKQGSSVQLTCSMVARVERPCPAKATSMFVHRGTSTSGDRYLFLVPDGFGSGAVFGVLHPLLGRVKDMSIYALNSPFIMKKPDPDQPPSIEKLATIYLAEIKRW
;
A
#
# COMPACT_ATOMS: atom_id res chain seq x y z
N MET A 1 31.39 -28.66 27.51
CA MET A 1 30.65 -27.62 28.25
C MET A 1 29.51 -28.32 28.97
N GLY A 2 29.30 -28.04 30.27
CA GLY A 2 28.33 -28.78 31.08
C GLY A 2 26.88 -28.55 30.65
N SER A 3 26.04 -29.57 30.80
CA SER A 3 24.59 -29.45 30.59
C SER A 3 23.98 -28.62 31.71
N LEU A 4 23.85 -27.31 31.48
CA LEU A 4 22.78 -26.55 32.09
C LEU A 4 21.48 -27.25 31.72
N ASN A 5 20.67 -27.64 32.72
CA ASN A 5 19.32 -28.14 32.48
C ASN A 5 18.54 -27.04 31.76
N LYS A 6 18.37 -27.16 30.45
CA LYS A 6 17.50 -26.28 29.68
C LYS A 6 16.09 -26.47 30.23
N HIS A 7 15.55 -25.43 30.84
CA HIS A 7 14.15 -25.41 31.23
C HIS A 7 13.30 -25.35 29.95
N ILE A 8 12.45 -26.35 29.72
CA ILE A 8 11.53 -26.38 28.59
C ILE A 8 10.35 -25.46 28.92
N ILE A 9 10.15 -24.42 28.11
CA ILE A 9 9.08 -23.43 28.29
C ILE A 9 7.76 -24.03 27.83
N ARG A 10 6.76 -24.04 28.71
CA ARG A 10 5.41 -24.55 28.39
C ARG A 10 4.58 -23.45 27.76
N VAL A 11 4.14 -23.68 26.52
CA VAL A 11 3.46 -22.69 25.67
C VAL A 11 1.97 -22.98 25.61
N GLY A 12 1.16 -21.97 25.95
CA GLY A 12 -0.27 -21.93 25.63
C GLY A 12 -0.50 -21.02 24.43
N ILE A 13 -1.12 -21.50 23.36
CA ILE A 13 -1.39 -20.71 22.15
C ILE A 13 -2.88 -20.31 22.11
N ILE A 14 -3.15 -19.02 21.97
CA ILE A 14 -4.49 -18.46 21.70
C ILE A 14 -4.56 -18.10 20.22
N GLY A 15 -5.44 -18.77 19.48
CA GLY A 15 -5.54 -18.68 18.03
C GLY A 15 -4.94 -19.91 17.33
N CYS A 16 -5.80 -20.71 16.72
CA CYS A 16 -5.48 -21.91 15.94
C CYS A 16 -5.61 -21.67 14.42
N GLY A 17 -5.46 -20.41 14.00
CA GLY A 17 -5.55 -19.96 12.61
C GLY A 17 -4.36 -20.36 11.72
N GLU A 18 -4.28 -19.76 10.53
CA GLU A 18 -3.27 -20.11 9.53
C GLU A 18 -1.83 -19.99 10.06
N ILE A 19 -1.47 -18.87 10.68
CA ILE A 19 -0.10 -18.65 11.15
C ILE A 19 0.33 -19.67 12.22
N THR A 20 -0.56 -20.03 13.14
CA THR A 20 -0.33 -21.09 14.13
C THR A 20 -0.13 -22.45 13.48
N GLN A 21 -0.94 -22.77 12.46
CA GLN A 21 -0.87 -24.04 11.73
C GLN A 21 0.34 -24.18 10.81
N VAL A 22 0.86 -23.06 10.28
CA VAL A 22 1.92 -23.02 9.25
C VAL A 22 3.29 -22.71 9.85
N ALA A 23 3.38 -21.75 10.78
CA ALA A 23 4.63 -21.30 11.37
C ALA A 23 4.81 -21.79 12.81
N HIS A 24 3.92 -21.42 13.75
CA HIS A 24 4.21 -21.61 15.18
C HIS A 24 4.24 -23.07 15.62
N ILE A 25 3.20 -23.88 15.34
CA ILE A 25 3.17 -25.30 15.75
C ILE A 25 4.36 -26.08 15.17
N PRO A 26 4.67 -26.00 13.86
CA PRO A 26 5.85 -26.67 13.32
C PRO A 26 7.17 -26.17 13.93
N THR A 27 7.35 -24.86 14.09
CA THR A 27 8.60 -24.28 14.62
C THR A 27 8.84 -24.65 16.07
N LEU A 28 7.82 -24.58 16.92
CA LEU A 28 7.90 -25.01 18.33
C LEU A 28 8.15 -26.52 18.43
N GLY A 29 7.56 -27.33 17.55
CA GLY A 29 7.84 -28.78 17.49
C GLY A 29 9.28 -29.12 17.08
N PHE A 30 9.86 -28.37 16.13
CA PHE A 30 11.28 -28.50 15.77
C PHE A 30 12.24 -27.99 16.85
N LEU A 31 11.79 -27.09 17.72
CA LEU A 31 12.51 -26.57 18.89
C LEU A 31 12.05 -27.25 20.20
N SER A 32 11.77 -28.56 20.15
CA SER A 32 11.23 -29.34 21.28
C SER A 32 12.20 -29.57 22.44
N ASP A 33 13.49 -29.20 22.30
CA ASP A 33 14.44 -29.08 23.41
C ASP A 33 14.37 -27.73 24.14
N LEU A 34 13.55 -26.79 23.65
CA LEU A 34 13.32 -25.45 24.19
C LEU A 34 11.86 -25.24 24.61
N PHE A 35 10.90 -25.79 23.86
CA PHE A 35 9.47 -25.52 24.02
C PHE A 35 8.61 -26.79 24.04
N GLN A 36 7.51 -26.73 24.78
CA GLN A 36 6.43 -27.72 24.71
C GLN A 36 5.08 -26.99 24.64
N ILE A 37 4.25 -27.31 23.64
CA ILE A 37 2.88 -26.79 23.58
C ILE A 37 2.02 -27.60 24.56
N THR A 38 1.48 -26.95 25.59
CA THR A 38 0.67 -27.58 26.66
C THR A 38 -0.80 -27.19 26.58
N TYR A 39 -1.12 -26.06 25.96
CA TYR A 39 -2.49 -25.55 25.80
C TYR A 39 -2.73 -24.98 24.41
N LEU A 40 -3.95 -25.14 23.92
CA LEU A 40 -4.51 -24.46 22.76
C LEU A 40 -5.86 -23.83 23.12
N CYS A 41 -6.09 -22.61 22.67
CA CYS A 41 -7.36 -21.89 22.80
C CYS A 41 -7.81 -21.35 21.45
N ASP A 42 -9.07 -21.61 21.07
CA ASP A 42 -9.71 -21.04 19.89
C ASP A 42 -11.24 -21.14 20.03
N VAL A 43 -11.99 -20.27 19.35
CA VAL A 43 -13.45 -20.37 19.30
C VAL A 43 -13.93 -21.56 18.46
N SER A 44 -13.13 -22.02 17.49
CA SER A 44 -13.41 -23.15 16.61
C SER A 44 -12.96 -24.49 17.21
N ASN A 45 -13.90 -25.43 17.38
CA ASN A 45 -13.59 -26.80 17.79
C ASN A 45 -12.86 -27.57 16.68
N GLY A 46 -13.18 -27.27 15.42
CA GLY A 46 -12.46 -27.79 14.25
C GLY A 46 -10.98 -27.40 14.24
N ALA A 47 -10.68 -26.12 14.49
CA ALA A 47 -9.32 -25.60 14.55
C ALA A 47 -8.54 -26.17 15.74
N LEU A 48 -9.14 -26.22 16.93
CA LEU A 48 -8.57 -26.88 18.11
C LEU A 48 -8.21 -28.35 17.83
N LYS A 49 -9.14 -29.12 17.24
CA LYS A 49 -8.93 -30.54 16.91
C LYS A 49 -7.81 -30.73 15.89
N LEU A 50 -7.73 -29.88 14.86
CA LEU A 50 -6.66 -29.96 13.87
C LEU A 50 -5.30 -29.58 14.48
N CYS A 51 -5.22 -28.48 15.21
CA CYS A 51 -3.98 -28.01 15.82
C CYS A 51 -3.45 -28.99 16.86
N ARG A 52 -4.32 -29.54 17.73
CA ARG A 52 -3.97 -30.60 18.67
C ARG A 52 -3.35 -31.83 18.00
N ASN A 53 -3.83 -32.18 16.80
CA ASN A 53 -3.28 -33.29 16.01
C ASN A 53 -1.98 -32.93 15.26
N LYS A 54 -1.66 -31.64 15.09
CA LYS A 54 -0.41 -31.16 14.48
C LYS A 54 0.73 -30.98 15.50
N VAL A 55 0.44 -30.93 16.81
CA VAL A 55 1.47 -30.81 17.84
C VAL A 55 2.32 -32.08 17.92
N ILE A 56 3.64 -31.91 17.85
CA ILE A 56 4.62 -32.98 18.02
C ILE A 56 4.85 -33.18 19.52
N GLY A 57 4.66 -34.40 20.04
CA GLY A 57 4.84 -34.74 21.45
C GLY A 57 3.53 -34.99 22.21
N PRO A 58 3.48 -34.73 23.53
CA PRO A 58 2.26 -34.90 24.32
C PRO A 58 1.11 -34.02 23.82
N ALA A 59 -0.10 -34.56 23.76
CA ALA A 59 -1.26 -33.83 23.28
C ALA A 59 -1.62 -32.68 24.25
N PRO A 60 -1.74 -31.43 23.78
CA PRO A 60 -2.10 -30.30 24.63
C PRO A 60 -3.55 -30.36 25.11
N LYS A 61 -3.83 -29.65 26.21
CA LYS A 61 -5.18 -29.26 26.61
C LYS A 61 -5.78 -28.31 25.57
N THR A 62 -7.11 -28.29 25.48
CA THR A 62 -7.85 -27.48 24.50
C THR A 62 -9.02 -26.80 25.19
N THR A 63 -9.17 -25.48 25.04
CA THR A 63 -10.29 -24.71 25.58
C THR A 63 -10.83 -23.70 24.56
N ARG A 64 -12.00 -23.12 24.85
CA ARG A 64 -12.54 -21.93 24.17
C ARG A 64 -12.43 -20.67 25.05
N ASP A 65 -11.96 -20.79 26.30
CA ASP A 65 -11.76 -19.67 27.23
C ASP A 65 -10.26 -19.33 27.37
N ALA A 66 -9.88 -18.14 26.91
CA ALA A 66 -8.52 -17.63 27.03
C ALA A 66 -8.09 -17.44 28.50
N ASN A 67 -9.02 -17.21 29.43
CA ASN A 67 -8.71 -17.06 30.86
C ASN A 67 -8.29 -18.40 31.50
N GLU A 68 -8.92 -19.51 31.12
CA GLU A 68 -8.53 -20.86 31.54
C GLU A 68 -7.07 -21.17 31.13
N LEU A 69 -6.69 -20.79 29.91
CA LEU A 69 -5.32 -20.92 29.40
C LEU A 69 -4.36 -20.00 30.17
N CYS A 70 -4.66 -18.70 30.27
CA CYS A 70 -3.77 -17.71 30.87
C CYS A 70 -3.57 -17.88 32.37
N SER A 71 -4.57 -18.39 33.11
CA SER A 71 -4.45 -18.68 34.54
C SER A 71 -3.82 -20.05 34.84
N SER A 72 -3.61 -20.88 33.83
CA SER A 72 -3.09 -22.24 34.00
C SER A 72 -1.68 -22.27 34.59
N SER A 73 -1.45 -23.17 35.56
CA SER A 73 -0.12 -23.51 36.03
C SER A 73 0.68 -24.39 35.06
N ASP A 74 0.05 -24.86 33.96
CA ASP A 74 0.68 -25.61 32.87
C ASP A 74 1.23 -24.72 31.74
N VAL A 75 1.13 -23.39 31.87
CA VAL A 75 1.56 -22.41 30.87
C VAL A 75 2.55 -21.43 31.51
N ASP A 76 3.75 -21.34 30.94
CA ASP A 76 4.77 -20.34 31.29
C ASP A 76 4.72 -19.15 30.33
N LEU A 77 4.42 -19.44 29.06
CA LEU A 77 4.37 -18.47 27.96
C LEU A 77 3.02 -18.54 27.22
N VAL A 78 2.35 -17.40 27.09
CA VAL A 78 1.14 -17.23 26.29
C VAL A 78 1.51 -16.68 24.92
N MET A 79 1.16 -17.40 23.86
CA MET A 79 1.35 -16.98 22.46
C MET A 79 -0.01 -16.54 21.90
N VAL A 80 -0.15 -15.25 21.63
CA VAL A 80 -1.36 -14.64 21.08
C VAL A 80 -1.22 -14.52 19.56
N ALA A 81 -2.02 -15.30 18.83
CA ALA A 81 -1.97 -15.43 17.37
C ALA A 81 -3.39 -15.61 16.77
N ASN A 82 -4.39 -14.99 17.40
CA ASN A 82 -5.77 -14.95 16.91
C ASN A 82 -6.01 -13.67 16.06
N SER A 83 -7.24 -13.15 15.98
CA SER A 83 -7.46 -11.88 15.27
C SER A 83 -6.84 -10.70 16.04
N ASP A 84 -6.20 -9.82 15.27
CA ASP A 84 -5.65 -8.52 15.69
C ASP A 84 -6.59 -7.70 16.60
N ALA A 85 -7.89 -7.66 16.29
CA ALA A 85 -8.89 -7.02 17.14
C ALA A 85 -8.86 -7.52 18.60
N PHE A 86 -8.51 -8.79 18.83
CA PHE A 86 -8.48 -9.44 20.13
C PHE A 86 -7.08 -9.60 20.73
N HIS A 87 -6.02 -9.13 20.06
CA HIS A 87 -4.65 -9.20 20.60
C HIS A 87 -4.56 -8.52 21.97
N VAL A 88 -5.06 -7.29 22.08
CA VAL A 88 -4.96 -6.48 23.30
C VAL A 88 -5.69 -7.10 24.50
N PRO A 89 -6.95 -7.59 24.39
CA PRO A 89 -7.59 -8.38 25.45
C PRO A 89 -6.75 -9.57 25.94
N HIS A 90 -6.16 -10.35 25.02
CA HIS A 90 -5.42 -11.56 25.37
C HIS A 90 -4.03 -11.26 25.93
N ILE A 91 -3.34 -10.23 25.43
CA ILE A 91 -2.12 -9.68 26.06
C ILE A 91 -2.41 -9.28 27.51
N LYS A 92 -3.49 -8.51 27.73
CA LYS A 92 -3.89 -8.08 29.08
C LYS A 92 -4.22 -9.26 30.00
N LEU A 93 -4.84 -10.33 29.49
CA LEU A 93 -5.08 -11.56 30.24
C LEU A 93 -3.77 -12.27 30.64
N GLY A 94 -2.81 -12.38 29.72
CA GLY A 94 -1.50 -12.99 29.99
C GLY A 94 -0.70 -12.20 31.04
N LEU A 95 -0.57 -10.89 30.86
CA LEU A 95 0.15 -10.01 31.81
C LEU A 95 -0.52 -9.99 33.19
N ARG A 96 -1.85 -10.00 33.29
CA ARG A 96 -2.57 -10.08 34.59
C ARG A 96 -2.39 -11.40 35.33
N ASN A 97 -1.91 -12.45 34.65
CA ASN A 97 -1.55 -13.74 35.25
C ASN A 97 -0.02 -13.91 35.32
N ASP A 98 0.74 -12.80 35.25
CA ASP A 98 2.21 -12.74 35.32
C ASP A 98 2.93 -13.65 34.33
N LYS A 99 2.32 -13.88 33.17
CA LYS A 99 2.90 -14.72 32.10
C LYS A 99 3.89 -13.96 31.24
N ILE A 100 4.85 -14.67 30.67
CA ILE A 100 5.53 -14.20 29.48
C ILE A 100 4.52 -14.23 28.33
N VAL A 101 4.40 -13.14 27.58
CA VAL A 101 3.50 -13.02 26.44
C VAL A 101 4.32 -12.81 25.17
N PHE A 102 4.04 -13.62 24.16
CA PHE A 102 4.38 -13.33 22.77
C PHE A 102 3.09 -12.97 22.03
N VAL A 103 3.10 -11.95 21.19
CA VAL A 103 1.96 -11.61 20.34
C VAL A 103 2.40 -11.44 18.89
N GLU A 104 1.66 -12.05 17.97
CA GLU A 104 1.77 -11.73 16.54
C GLU A 104 1.42 -10.26 16.28
N LYS A 105 1.93 -9.73 15.17
CA LYS A 105 1.65 -8.32 14.82
C LYS A 105 0.25 -8.16 14.18
N PRO A 106 -0.30 -6.94 14.14
CA PRO A 106 0.10 -5.79 14.95
C PRO A 106 -0.24 -6.03 16.43
N MET A 107 0.57 -5.53 17.36
CA MET A 107 0.31 -5.70 18.80
C MET A 107 -1.05 -5.11 19.23
N ALA A 108 -1.40 -3.96 18.65
CA ALA A 108 -2.62 -3.21 18.91
C ALA A 108 -3.03 -2.48 17.61
N LEU A 109 -4.30 -2.07 17.51
CA LEU A 109 -4.81 -1.31 16.37
C LEU A 109 -4.98 0.19 16.66
N THR A 110 -4.76 0.63 17.90
CA THR A 110 -4.94 2.02 18.37
C THR A 110 -3.78 2.43 19.28
N LEU A 111 -3.38 3.70 19.28
CA LEU A 111 -2.35 4.23 20.17
C LEU A 111 -2.79 4.09 21.64
N LYS A 112 -4.08 4.31 21.91
CA LYS A 112 -4.67 4.11 23.24
C LYS A 112 -4.44 2.69 23.78
N GLU A 113 -4.74 1.66 23.00
CA GLU A 113 -4.52 0.28 23.44
C GLU A 113 -3.04 -0.07 23.62
N ALA A 114 -2.16 0.49 22.78
CA ALA A 114 -0.71 0.31 22.92
C ALA A 114 -0.20 0.96 24.22
N ASP A 115 -0.64 2.18 24.55
CA ASP A 115 -0.32 2.87 25.80
C ASP A 115 -0.86 2.12 27.03
N GLU A 116 -2.08 1.54 26.95
CA GLU A 116 -2.65 0.69 27.99
C GLU A 116 -1.86 -0.63 28.21
N ILE A 117 -1.27 -1.21 27.17
CA ILE A 117 -0.38 -2.38 27.29
C ILE A 117 0.94 -1.98 27.94
N ILE A 118 1.58 -0.91 27.47
CA ILE A 118 2.86 -0.41 27.99
C ILE A 118 2.75 -0.12 29.49
N GLU A 119 1.63 0.44 29.94
CA GLU A 119 1.42 0.72 31.36
C GLU A 119 1.09 -0.54 32.17
N LEU A 120 0.31 -1.49 31.64
CA LEU A 120 0.06 -2.76 32.31
C LEU A 120 1.34 -3.62 32.46
N GLU A 121 2.21 -3.62 31.45
CA GLU A 121 3.48 -4.37 31.50
C GLU A 121 4.37 -3.89 32.65
N LYS A 122 4.45 -2.57 32.90
CA LYS A 122 5.20 -2.02 34.05
C LYS A 122 4.64 -2.42 35.42
N GLN A 123 3.35 -2.77 35.47
CA GLN A 123 2.61 -3.09 36.69
C GLN A 123 2.51 -4.62 36.93
N SER A 124 3.03 -5.42 36.00
CA SER A 124 2.99 -6.88 35.99
C SER A 124 4.39 -7.47 36.26
N LEU A 125 4.47 -8.73 36.69
CA LEU A 125 5.72 -9.52 36.66
C LEU A 125 5.91 -10.22 35.31
N GLY A 126 4.84 -10.31 34.51
CA GLY A 126 4.86 -10.73 33.12
C GLY A 126 5.59 -9.73 32.21
N LYS A 127 5.87 -10.16 30.98
CA LYS A 127 6.62 -9.37 29.99
C LYS A 127 6.13 -9.66 28.58
N LEU A 128 6.23 -8.69 27.67
CA LEU A 128 5.76 -8.81 26.29
C LEU A 128 6.89 -8.80 25.26
N MET A 129 6.78 -9.65 24.25
CA MET A 129 7.56 -9.62 23.01
C MET A 129 6.61 -9.65 21.80
N VAL A 130 6.87 -8.80 20.80
CA VAL A 130 6.04 -8.65 19.60
C VAL A 130 6.69 -9.35 18.39
N GLY A 131 5.90 -10.12 17.64
CA GLY A 131 6.31 -11.01 16.55
C GLY A 131 6.69 -10.29 15.25
N TYR A 132 7.81 -9.57 15.24
CA TYR A 132 8.37 -8.98 14.02
C TYR A 132 9.48 -9.85 13.41
N MET A 133 9.14 -11.08 13.01
CA MET A 133 10.08 -12.13 12.59
C MET A 133 11.20 -11.68 11.63
N ARG A 134 10.91 -10.79 10.67
CA ARG A 134 11.92 -10.22 9.74
C ARG A 134 13.10 -9.59 10.48
N ARG A 135 12.86 -8.94 11.62
CA ARG A 135 13.88 -8.29 12.46
C ARG A 135 14.79 -9.28 13.18
N TYR A 136 14.41 -10.54 13.25
CA TYR A 136 15.21 -11.63 13.81
C TYR A 136 16.01 -12.41 12.77
N SER A 137 15.77 -12.17 11.48
CA SER A 137 16.52 -12.82 10.41
C SER A 137 18.01 -12.43 10.44
N ALA A 138 18.89 -13.42 10.30
CA ALA A 138 20.33 -13.19 10.44
C ALA A 138 20.90 -12.24 9.37
N GLY A 139 20.39 -12.29 8.14
CA GLY A 139 20.76 -11.38 7.05
C GLY A 139 20.38 -9.92 7.34
N PHE A 140 19.25 -9.68 8.02
CA PHE A 140 18.86 -8.34 8.45
C PHE A 140 19.72 -7.81 9.60
N ILE A 141 20.02 -8.66 10.59
CA ILE A 141 20.88 -8.30 11.73
C ILE A 141 22.29 -7.91 11.26
N ASP A 142 22.81 -8.55 10.22
CA ASP A 142 24.10 -8.14 9.62
C ASP A 142 23.95 -6.91 8.72
N ALA A 143 22.84 -6.77 7.97
CA ALA A 143 22.57 -5.56 7.19
C ALA A 143 22.54 -4.30 8.05
N ILE A 144 21.99 -4.34 9.27
CA ILE A 144 22.03 -3.20 10.21
C ILE A 144 23.46 -2.79 10.56
N LYS A 145 24.38 -3.75 10.75
CA LYS A 145 25.79 -3.44 11.04
C LYS A 145 26.49 -2.83 9.83
N GLU A 146 26.22 -3.37 8.65
CA GLU A 146 26.75 -2.85 7.39
C GLU A 146 26.21 -1.43 7.09
N ILE A 147 24.93 -1.16 7.37
CA ILE A 147 24.31 0.17 7.29
C ILE A 147 24.94 1.13 8.32
N GLY A 148 25.14 0.68 9.56
CA GLY A 148 25.83 1.42 10.62
C GLY A 148 27.33 1.66 10.35
N SER A 149 27.91 1.02 9.34
CA SER A 149 29.29 1.26 8.86
C SER A 149 29.39 2.33 7.76
N LEU A 150 28.26 2.86 7.27
CA LEU A 150 28.24 3.89 6.23
C LEU A 150 28.53 5.27 6.84
N ASP A 151 29.49 6.01 6.28
CA ASP A 151 29.80 7.40 6.69
C ASP A 151 28.56 8.33 6.61
N ARG A 152 27.71 8.07 5.61
CA ARG A 152 26.47 8.80 5.34
C ARG A 152 25.51 7.92 4.56
N ILE A 153 24.23 7.98 4.93
CA ILE A 153 23.12 7.49 4.10
C ILE A 153 22.70 8.63 3.15
N CYS A 154 22.72 8.36 1.85
CA CYS A 154 22.31 9.29 0.80
C CYS A 154 20.84 9.12 0.43
N TYR A 155 20.33 7.88 0.46
CA TYR A 155 18.96 7.50 0.12
C TYR A 155 18.65 6.10 0.66
N ALA A 156 17.38 5.77 0.86
CA ALA A 156 16.97 4.36 1.00
C ALA A 156 15.63 4.07 0.31
N ARG A 157 15.40 2.78 0.04
CA ARG A 157 14.15 2.24 -0.48
C ARG A 157 13.70 1.08 0.39
N VAL A 158 12.42 1.08 0.75
CA VAL A 158 11.71 -0.02 1.40
C VAL A 158 10.64 -0.50 0.45
N ARG A 159 10.60 -1.81 0.20
CA ARG A 159 9.69 -2.42 -0.75
C ARG A 159 9.10 -3.70 -0.16
N ASP A 160 7.79 -3.88 -0.27
CA ASP A 160 7.11 -5.10 0.15
C ASP A 160 5.89 -5.36 -0.75
N ILE A 161 6.13 -6.01 -1.88
CA ILE A 161 5.09 -6.29 -2.89
C ILE A 161 4.93 -7.81 -3.03
N VAL A 162 3.78 -8.31 -2.59
CA VAL A 162 3.57 -9.75 -2.38
C VAL A 162 2.44 -10.32 -3.23
N GLY A 163 2.60 -11.58 -3.63
CA GLY A 163 1.57 -12.39 -4.24
C GLY A 163 0.63 -13.04 -3.22
N PRO A 164 -0.27 -13.92 -3.68
CA PRO A 164 -1.20 -14.63 -2.80
C PRO A 164 -0.45 -15.66 -1.94
N ASN A 165 -0.49 -15.49 -0.61
CA ASN A 165 0.15 -16.39 0.36
C ASN A 165 -0.24 -17.87 0.18
N SER A 166 -1.47 -18.12 -0.25
CA SER A 166 -2.01 -19.46 -0.53
C SER A 166 -1.14 -20.27 -1.49
N VAL A 167 -0.46 -19.64 -2.46
CA VAL A 167 0.42 -20.34 -3.40
C VAL A 167 1.65 -20.91 -2.70
N PHE A 168 2.25 -20.15 -1.77
CA PHE A 168 3.39 -20.63 -0.97
C PHE A 168 2.95 -21.65 0.07
N VAL A 169 1.87 -21.36 0.80
CA VAL A 169 1.35 -22.16 1.92
C VAL A 169 0.87 -23.56 1.47
N THR A 170 0.17 -23.65 0.34
CA THR A 170 -0.29 -24.95 -0.18
C THR A 170 0.82 -25.83 -0.72
N GLN A 171 1.98 -25.25 -1.04
CA GLN A 171 3.15 -25.95 -1.56
C GLN A 171 4.27 -26.16 -0.51
N SER A 172 4.17 -25.55 0.68
CA SER A 172 5.18 -25.66 1.75
C SER A 172 5.03 -26.88 2.67
N GLY A 173 4.10 -27.78 2.37
CA GLY A 173 3.90 -29.03 3.14
C GLY A 173 3.14 -28.86 4.46
N THR A 174 2.69 -27.64 4.78
CA THR A 174 2.05 -27.31 6.08
C THR A 174 0.53 -27.50 6.10
N PHE A 175 -0.10 -27.47 4.92
CA PHE A 175 -1.51 -27.79 4.65
C PHE A 175 -2.47 -27.32 5.78
N PRO A 176 -2.62 -26.00 5.98
CA PRO A 176 -3.59 -25.48 6.94
C PRO A 176 -5.03 -25.70 6.47
N LYS A 177 -5.97 -25.60 7.40
CA LYS A 177 -7.41 -25.57 7.10
C LYS A 177 -8.08 -24.42 7.85
N THR A 178 -9.02 -23.78 7.18
CA THR A 178 -9.97 -22.84 7.77
C THR A 178 -11.21 -23.58 8.26
N PHE A 179 -11.90 -23.00 9.25
CA PHE A 179 -13.09 -23.56 9.86
C PHE A 179 -14.12 -22.44 10.08
N SER A 180 -15.41 -22.81 10.09
CA SER A 180 -16.54 -21.89 10.22
C SER A 180 -17.57 -22.39 11.24
N ASP A 181 -17.12 -23.11 12.26
CA ASP A 181 -17.91 -23.67 13.37
C ASP A 181 -17.92 -22.76 14.62
N TYR A 182 -17.55 -21.49 14.44
CA TYR A 182 -17.76 -20.41 15.41
C TYR A 182 -19.23 -19.95 15.39
N THR A 183 -19.67 -19.28 16.46
CA THR A 183 -21.05 -18.83 16.63
C THR A 183 -21.35 -17.52 15.87
N PRO A 184 -22.64 -17.19 15.63
CA PRO A 184 -23.05 -15.87 15.20
C PRO A 184 -22.62 -14.76 16.18
N GLU A 185 -22.60 -15.07 17.48
CA GLU A 185 -22.15 -14.16 18.54
C GLU A 185 -20.65 -13.88 18.42
N ASP A 186 -19.81 -14.90 18.21
CA ASP A 186 -18.35 -14.76 17.99
C ASP A 186 -18.09 -13.84 16.78
N SER A 187 -18.88 -13.99 15.71
CA SER A 187 -18.78 -13.18 14.49
C SER A 187 -19.21 -11.73 14.72
N LYS A 188 -20.26 -11.52 15.52
CA LYS A 188 -20.77 -10.20 15.88
C LYS A 188 -19.79 -9.45 16.79
N GLU A 189 -19.22 -10.12 17.78
CA GLU A 189 -18.21 -9.54 18.67
C GLU A 189 -16.99 -9.07 17.89
N LEU A 190 -16.47 -9.90 16.98
CA LEU A 190 -15.38 -9.52 16.08
C LEU A 190 -15.71 -8.28 15.24
N SER A 191 -16.92 -8.21 14.66
CA SER A 191 -17.35 -7.04 13.88
C SER A 191 -17.41 -5.78 14.75
N THR A 192 -18.18 -5.82 15.85
CA THR A 192 -18.33 -4.67 16.77
C THR A 192 -16.98 -4.18 17.27
N ARG A 193 -16.09 -5.09 17.68
CA ARG A 193 -14.75 -4.73 18.15
C ARG A 193 -13.89 -4.13 17.05
N THR A 194 -13.97 -4.65 15.82
CA THR A 194 -13.25 -4.09 14.66
C THR A 194 -13.73 -2.66 14.36
N ASP A 195 -15.04 -2.42 14.37
CA ASP A 195 -15.64 -1.12 14.09
C ASP A 195 -15.27 -0.09 15.19
N GLU A 196 -15.30 -0.49 16.47
CA GLU A 196 -14.87 0.34 17.60
C GLU A 196 -13.38 0.73 17.51
N LEU A 197 -12.52 -0.20 17.09
CA LEU A 197 -11.08 0.03 16.94
C LEU A 197 -10.75 0.93 15.74
N LEU A 198 -11.47 0.77 14.62
CA LEU A 198 -11.36 1.67 13.47
C LEU A 198 -11.80 3.09 13.81
N GLU A 199 -12.92 3.25 14.52
CA GLU A 199 -13.42 4.54 14.99
C GLU A 199 -12.47 5.19 16.02
N GLN A 200 -11.84 4.40 16.89
CA GLN A 200 -10.81 4.90 17.80
C GLN A 200 -9.54 5.34 17.07
N ALA A 201 -9.01 4.52 16.16
CA ALA A 201 -7.76 4.82 15.44
C ALA A 201 -7.93 5.96 14.42
N LEU A 202 -8.93 5.88 13.55
CA LEU A 202 -9.08 6.82 12.45
C LEU A 202 -9.74 8.11 12.92
N THR A 203 -10.96 8.04 13.47
CA THR A 203 -11.72 9.25 13.84
C THR A 203 -11.10 9.93 15.07
N LYS A 204 -10.91 9.21 16.18
CA LYS A 204 -10.54 9.84 17.47
C LYS A 204 -9.06 10.16 17.62
N GLU A 205 -8.15 9.34 17.07
CA GLU A 205 -6.69 9.55 17.19
C GLU A 205 -6.08 10.28 15.98
N LEU A 206 -6.68 10.14 14.79
CA LEU A 206 -6.12 10.70 13.56
C LEU A 206 -6.95 11.81 12.90
N ASP A 207 -8.20 12.06 13.33
CA ASP A 207 -9.14 12.99 12.68
C ASP A 207 -9.39 12.64 11.20
N ILE A 208 -9.55 11.33 10.93
CA ILE A 208 -9.81 10.75 9.61
C ILE A 208 -11.12 9.97 9.67
N PRO A 209 -12.09 10.21 8.78
CA PRO A 209 -13.34 9.47 8.79
C PRO A 209 -13.13 7.97 8.50
N VAL A 210 -13.82 7.11 9.24
CA VAL A 210 -13.92 5.68 8.90
C VAL A 210 -14.71 5.56 7.60
N THR A 211 -14.03 5.08 6.56
CA THR A 211 -14.59 4.77 5.24
C THR A 211 -14.08 3.40 4.81
N PRO A 212 -14.71 2.73 3.83
CA PRO A 212 -14.18 1.49 3.28
C PRO A 212 -12.71 1.58 2.81
N ALA A 213 -12.27 2.75 2.31
CA ALA A 213 -10.90 2.96 1.86
C ALA A 213 -9.92 3.16 3.03
N SER A 214 -10.26 4.03 3.99
CA SER A 214 -9.39 4.27 5.16
C SER A 214 -9.29 3.05 6.07
N ALA A 215 -10.37 2.28 6.24
CA ALA A 215 -10.36 1.01 6.96
C ALA A 215 -9.52 -0.07 6.24
N LEU A 216 -9.63 -0.18 4.91
CA LEU A 216 -8.81 -1.10 4.12
C LEU A 216 -7.32 -0.75 4.20
N GLN A 217 -6.97 0.53 4.07
CA GLN A 217 -5.59 0.99 4.21
C GLN A 217 -5.04 0.74 5.63
N TRP A 218 -5.82 0.99 6.69
CA TRP A 218 -5.41 0.70 8.07
C TRP A 218 -5.11 -0.78 8.26
N ARG A 219 -5.97 -1.67 7.74
CA ARG A 219 -5.74 -3.11 7.72
C ARG A 219 -4.50 -3.49 6.93
N HIS A 220 -4.23 -2.87 5.79
CA HIS A 220 -3.01 -3.13 5.00
C HIS A 220 -1.73 -2.71 5.73
N LEU A 221 -1.76 -1.59 6.45
CA LEU A 221 -0.64 -1.15 7.30
C LEU A 221 -0.43 -2.10 8.49
N GLY A 222 -1.49 -2.50 9.20
CA GLY A 222 -1.40 -3.48 10.28
C GLY A 222 -0.93 -4.86 9.82
N SER A 223 -1.37 -5.31 8.64
CA SER A 223 -1.06 -6.66 8.12
C SER A 223 0.27 -6.76 7.40
N LEU A 224 0.46 -6.08 6.26
CA LEU A 224 1.71 -6.14 5.49
C LEU A 224 2.71 -5.09 6.01
N GLY A 225 2.24 -3.85 6.16
CA GLY A 225 3.04 -2.68 6.57
C GLY A 225 3.74 -2.78 7.93
N SER A 226 3.33 -3.71 8.80
CA SER A 226 3.96 -3.92 10.11
C SER A 226 5.26 -4.72 10.03
N HIS A 227 5.52 -5.43 8.93
CA HIS A 227 6.74 -6.24 8.76
C HIS A 227 7.93 -5.43 8.24
N ASP A 228 7.68 -4.55 7.27
CA ASP A 228 8.63 -3.71 6.56
C ASP A 228 8.85 -2.37 7.26
N LEU A 229 7.82 -1.71 7.81
CA LEU A 229 8.00 -0.44 8.55
C LEU A 229 8.69 -0.66 9.90
N SER A 230 8.49 -1.80 10.57
CA SER A 230 9.24 -2.16 11.78
C SER A 230 10.71 -2.48 11.50
N ALA A 231 11.00 -3.18 10.40
CA ALA A 231 12.37 -3.39 9.93
C ALA A 231 13.04 -2.08 9.45
N MET A 232 12.29 -1.19 8.80
CA MET A 232 12.76 0.15 8.41
C MET A 232 13.17 0.97 9.64
N ARG A 233 12.34 1.01 10.69
CA ARG A 233 12.66 1.74 11.93
C ARG A 233 13.94 1.26 12.59
N GLU A 234 14.16 -0.06 12.66
CA GLU A 234 15.39 -0.56 13.27
C GLU A 234 16.63 -0.25 12.41
N ALA A 235 16.51 -0.29 11.09
CA ALA A 235 17.61 -0.03 10.18
C ALA A 235 17.97 1.46 10.02
N LEU A 236 16.98 2.37 10.09
CA LEU A 236 17.12 3.79 9.72
C LEU A 236 16.70 4.78 10.82
N GLY A 237 16.04 4.31 11.87
CA GLY A 237 15.36 5.15 12.87
C GLY A 237 13.96 5.59 12.45
N MET A 238 13.32 6.43 13.28
CA MET A 238 12.04 7.07 12.94
C MET A 238 12.21 8.15 11.88
N PRO A 239 11.30 8.26 10.89
CA PRO A 239 11.26 9.40 9.98
C PRO A 239 10.88 10.69 10.74
N THR A 240 11.39 11.84 10.30
CA THR A 240 11.03 13.14 10.89
C THR A 240 9.66 13.62 10.42
N SER A 241 9.30 13.29 9.18
CA SER A 241 8.01 13.61 8.57
C SER A 241 7.81 12.77 7.31
N ILE A 242 6.69 13.02 6.63
CA ILE A 242 6.33 12.39 5.35
C ILE A 242 6.04 13.50 4.34
N LEU A 243 6.65 13.41 3.15
CA LEU A 243 6.51 14.40 2.07
C LEU A 243 5.23 14.19 1.26
N GLY A 244 4.74 12.95 1.22
CA GLY A 244 3.49 12.56 0.57
C GLY A 244 3.23 11.06 0.70
N ALA A 245 1.98 10.66 0.54
CA ALA A 245 1.56 9.27 0.46
C ALA A 245 0.48 9.07 -0.61
N SER A 246 0.48 7.90 -1.23
CA SER A 246 -0.62 7.40 -2.06
C SER A 246 -1.23 6.21 -1.35
N LEU A 247 -2.53 6.26 -1.07
CA LEU A 247 -3.25 5.19 -0.36
C LEU A 247 -3.97 4.26 -1.34
N CYS A 248 -4.24 3.04 -0.88
CA CYS A 248 -5.11 2.08 -1.54
C CYS A 248 -6.53 2.67 -1.72
N SER A 249 -7.05 2.61 -2.94
CA SER A 249 -8.47 2.84 -3.22
C SER A 249 -9.24 1.52 -3.14
N THR A 250 -10.49 1.52 -2.67
CA THR A 250 -11.37 0.34 -2.69
C THR A 250 -11.72 -0.16 -4.09
N SER A 251 -11.58 0.69 -5.10
CA SER A 251 -11.81 0.38 -6.52
C SER A 251 -10.51 0.39 -7.35
N GLY A 252 -9.37 0.67 -6.72
CA GLY A 252 -8.07 0.76 -7.39
C GLY A 252 -7.21 -0.49 -7.18
N PRO A 253 -5.99 -0.51 -7.76
CA PRO A 253 -5.00 -1.54 -7.44
C PRO A 253 -4.62 -1.44 -5.95
N PRO A 254 -4.51 -2.56 -5.21
CA PRO A 254 -4.22 -2.53 -3.77
C PRO A 254 -2.72 -2.35 -3.52
N PHE A 255 -2.24 -1.17 -3.90
CA PHE A 255 -0.88 -0.68 -3.76
C PHE A 255 -0.91 0.67 -3.03
N TRP A 256 0.09 0.91 -2.21
CA TRP A 256 0.29 2.18 -1.51
C TRP A 256 1.77 2.53 -1.50
N SER A 257 2.04 3.83 -1.32
CA SER A 257 3.41 4.32 -1.24
C SER A 257 3.52 5.54 -0.34
N ALA A 258 4.71 5.77 0.19
CA ALA A 258 5.04 6.95 0.98
C ALA A 258 6.45 7.43 0.63
N LEU A 259 6.69 8.74 0.74
CA LEU A 259 8.03 9.30 0.70
C LEU A 259 8.34 9.92 2.07
N PHE A 260 9.12 9.22 2.88
CA PHE A 260 9.52 9.68 4.20
C PHE A 260 10.71 10.63 4.13
N GLN A 261 10.69 11.66 4.97
CA GLN A 261 11.82 12.54 5.22
C GLN A 261 12.58 12.06 6.46
N TYR A 262 13.90 11.97 6.35
CA TYR A 262 14.85 11.84 7.46
C TYR A 262 15.72 13.11 7.51
N PRO A 263 16.52 13.36 8.56
CA PRO A 263 17.24 14.63 8.72
C PRO A 263 18.17 15.02 7.55
N LEU A 264 18.73 14.03 6.84
CA LEU A 264 19.73 14.24 5.78
C LEU A 264 19.40 13.54 4.44
N PHE A 265 18.37 12.70 4.39
CA PHE A 265 18.00 11.89 3.23
C PHE A 265 16.49 11.62 3.19
N ALA A 266 16.01 11.01 2.11
CA ALA A 266 14.63 10.56 1.97
C ALA A 266 14.56 9.03 1.80
N VAL A 267 13.41 8.45 2.15
CA VAL A 267 13.14 7.01 1.99
C VAL A 267 11.87 6.81 1.18
N SER A 268 11.99 6.12 0.03
CA SER A 268 10.82 5.70 -0.75
C SER A 268 10.27 4.40 -0.18
N TYR A 269 8.99 4.39 0.15
CA TYR A 269 8.25 3.21 0.59
C TYR A 269 7.25 2.79 -0.49
N GLU A 270 7.32 1.54 -0.94
CA GLU A 270 6.47 0.95 -1.98
C GLU A 270 5.92 -0.39 -1.50
N SER A 271 4.60 -0.53 -1.35
CA SER A 271 4.01 -1.80 -0.93
C SER A 271 2.69 -2.08 -1.65
N GLY A 272 2.31 -3.35 -1.73
CA GLY A 272 1.07 -3.75 -2.39
C GLY A 272 0.92 -5.25 -2.52
N ILE A 273 -0.27 -5.66 -2.97
CA ILE A 273 -0.64 -7.06 -3.15
C ILE A 273 -1.10 -7.25 -4.60
N ASP A 274 -0.68 -8.32 -5.27
CA ASP A 274 -1.24 -8.68 -6.57
C ASP A 274 -1.38 -10.20 -6.76
N GLY A 275 -1.84 -10.61 -7.95
CA GLY A 275 -2.10 -12.02 -8.28
C GLY A 275 -0.87 -12.84 -8.67
N VAL A 276 0.32 -12.23 -8.76
CA VAL A 276 1.55 -12.92 -9.20
C VAL A 276 2.25 -13.52 -7.97
N PRO A 277 2.51 -14.83 -7.92
CA PRO A 277 3.10 -15.49 -6.74
C PRO A 277 4.60 -15.18 -6.58
N ARG A 278 4.90 -13.97 -6.12
CA ARG A 278 6.24 -13.49 -5.76
C ARG A 278 6.27 -12.96 -4.32
N PHE A 279 7.47 -12.83 -3.77
CA PHE A 279 7.70 -12.14 -2.51
C PHE A 279 8.80 -11.10 -2.73
N ASP A 280 8.42 -9.93 -3.25
CA ASP A 280 9.33 -8.84 -3.63
C ASP A 280 9.49 -7.87 -2.44
N ALA A 281 10.22 -8.35 -1.42
CA ALA A 281 10.41 -7.67 -0.15
C ALA A 281 11.88 -7.34 0.11
N SER A 282 12.23 -6.06 0.27
CA SER A 282 13.60 -5.64 0.54
C SER A 282 13.72 -4.26 1.20
N ILE A 283 14.85 -4.04 1.88
CA ILE A 283 15.32 -2.70 2.29
C ILE A 283 16.69 -2.49 1.64
N GLU A 284 16.84 -1.42 0.88
CA GLU A 284 18.05 -1.06 0.13
C GLU A 284 18.51 0.33 0.54
N VAL A 285 19.70 0.43 1.12
CA VAL A 285 20.28 1.66 1.69
C VAL A 285 21.51 2.04 0.88
N PHE A 286 21.53 3.27 0.38
CA PHE A 286 22.58 3.81 -0.48
C PHE A 286 23.43 4.77 0.33
N GLY A 287 24.68 4.41 0.58
CA GLY A 287 25.73 5.34 0.99
C GLY A 287 26.50 5.90 -0.22
N GLU A 288 27.62 6.58 0.05
CA GLU A 288 28.39 7.27 -0.99
C GLU A 288 29.22 6.31 -1.88
N ASN A 289 29.87 5.32 -1.27
CA ASN A 289 30.68 4.32 -1.98
C ASN A 289 30.16 2.88 -1.81
N LYS A 290 29.03 2.69 -1.11
CA LYS A 290 28.52 1.36 -0.72
C LYS A 290 26.99 1.36 -0.64
N THR A 291 26.36 0.33 -1.20
CA THR A 291 24.92 0.03 -1.08
C THR A 291 24.77 -1.28 -0.32
N VAL A 292 23.87 -1.29 0.67
CA VAL A 292 23.51 -2.48 1.46
C VAL A 292 22.05 -2.79 1.19
N LYS A 293 21.75 -4.00 0.70
CA LYS A 293 20.38 -4.46 0.45
C LYS A 293 20.09 -5.75 1.18
N VAL A 294 19.11 -5.74 2.06
CA VAL A 294 18.53 -6.97 2.62
C VAL A 294 17.32 -7.38 1.77
N VAL A 295 17.24 -8.66 1.40
CA VAL A 295 16.15 -9.25 0.62
C VAL A 295 15.49 -10.34 1.46
N PHE A 296 14.20 -10.17 1.72
CA PHE A 296 13.37 -11.13 2.44
C PHE A 296 12.64 -12.03 1.44
N ASP A 297 12.53 -13.30 1.77
CA ASP A 297 11.73 -14.27 1.02
C ASP A 297 10.43 -14.59 1.80
N THR A 298 9.54 -15.38 1.20
CA THR A 298 8.28 -15.78 1.83
C THR A 298 8.54 -16.55 3.13
N PRO A 299 7.99 -16.11 4.28
CA PRO A 299 8.23 -16.77 5.57
C PRO A 299 7.43 -18.07 5.71
N TYR A 300 6.57 -18.39 4.74
CA TYR A 300 5.71 -19.58 4.73
C TYR A 300 6.38 -20.84 4.19
N VAL A 301 7.60 -20.73 3.63
CA VAL A 301 8.40 -21.87 3.15
C VAL A 301 9.63 -21.99 4.05
N LYS A 302 9.72 -23.09 4.80
CA LYS A 302 10.86 -23.33 5.70
C LYS A 302 12.16 -23.46 4.92
N GLY A 303 13.23 -22.88 5.46
CA GLY A 303 14.57 -22.93 4.89
C GLY A 303 14.88 -21.86 3.83
N LEU A 304 13.92 -21.01 3.44
CA LEU A 304 14.22 -19.87 2.58
C LEU A 304 14.94 -18.77 3.37
N PRO A 305 16.16 -18.37 2.98
CA PRO A 305 16.99 -17.49 3.79
C PRO A 305 16.86 -16.03 3.37
N THR A 306 16.85 -15.13 4.36
CA THR A 306 17.09 -13.70 4.12
C THR A 306 18.52 -13.49 3.64
N ASN A 307 18.69 -12.92 2.45
CA ASN A 307 20.01 -12.67 1.85
C ASN A 307 20.37 -11.20 1.99
N MET A 308 21.66 -10.90 2.21
CA MET A 308 22.20 -9.55 2.18
C MET A 308 23.08 -9.38 0.94
N HIS A 309 22.84 -8.33 0.15
CA HIS A 309 23.64 -7.95 -0.99
C HIS A 309 24.43 -6.69 -0.63
N ILE A 310 25.72 -6.69 -0.92
CA ILE A 310 26.59 -5.50 -0.82
C ILE A 310 27.08 -5.17 -2.23
N ARG A 311 27.02 -3.89 -2.59
CA ARG A 311 27.66 -3.33 -3.78
C ARG A 311 28.54 -2.18 -3.34
N GLU A 312 29.80 -2.16 -3.72
CA GLU A 312 30.72 -1.13 -3.24
C GLU A 312 31.85 -0.82 -4.23
N LYS A 313 32.39 0.38 -4.10
CA LYS A 313 33.62 0.83 -4.73
C LYS A 313 34.76 0.65 -3.73
N LEU A 314 35.81 -0.06 -4.14
CA LEU A 314 37.01 -0.30 -3.34
C LEU A 314 38.00 0.89 -3.45
N GLU A 315 39.02 0.91 -2.60
CA GLU A 315 40.02 1.98 -2.53
C GLU A 315 40.80 2.17 -3.84
N ASP A 316 41.03 1.10 -4.59
CA ASP A 316 41.67 1.12 -5.92
C ASP A 316 40.72 1.59 -7.05
N GLY A 317 39.47 1.92 -6.71
CA GLY A 317 38.43 2.35 -7.64
C GLY A 317 37.66 1.22 -8.32
N THR A 318 37.97 -0.06 -8.04
CA THR A 318 37.24 -1.20 -8.60
C THR A 318 35.87 -1.41 -7.95
N TYR A 319 34.98 -2.13 -8.64
CA TYR A 319 33.64 -2.46 -8.16
C TYR A 319 33.59 -3.89 -7.60
N ARG A 320 32.99 -4.06 -6.42
CA ARG A 320 32.67 -5.36 -5.83
C ARG A 320 31.16 -5.48 -5.62
N GLU A 321 30.62 -6.63 -5.98
CA GLU A 321 29.28 -7.08 -5.55
C GLU A 321 29.42 -8.40 -4.78
N SER A 322 28.59 -8.61 -3.76
CA SER A 322 28.64 -9.79 -2.91
C SER A 322 27.24 -10.13 -2.40
N VAL A 323 26.94 -11.43 -2.36
CA VAL A 323 25.67 -11.95 -1.81
C VAL A 323 25.99 -12.84 -0.62
N ILE A 324 25.48 -12.48 0.53
CA ILE A 324 25.78 -13.07 1.83
C ILE A 324 24.52 -13.78 2.34
N ARG A 325 24.63 -15.10 2.45
CA ARG A 325 23.63 -15.98 3.05
C ARG A 325 24.24 -16.60 4.30
N ARG A 326 23.94 -16.01 5.46
CA ARG A 326 24.55 -16.42 6.73
C ARG A 326 24.05 -17.77 7.25
N THR A 327 22.78 -18.10 7.01
CA THR A 327 22.14 -19.30 7.56
C THR A 327 20.98 -19.74 6.66
N TYR A 328 20.56 -21.00 6.81
CA TYR A 328 19.30 -21.53 6.30
C TYR A 328 18.19 -21.54 7.36
N GLU A 329 18.47 -21.11 8.59
CA GLU A 329 17.43 -20.91 9.60
C GLU A 329 16.55 -19.72 9.22
N ASP A 330 15.25 -19.98 9.09
CA ASP A 330 14.26 -18.97 8.72
C ASP A 330 13.97 -18.00 9.89
N ALA A 331 13.31 -16.89 9.53
CA ALA A 331 12.97 -15.81 10.44
C ALA A 331 12.22 -16.24 11.70
N TYR A 332 11.22 -17.13 11.59
CA TYR A 332 10.46 -17.62 12.75
C TYR A 332 11.31 -18.54 13.63
N THR A 333 12.17 -19.38 13.06
CA THR A 333 13.08 -20.23 13.86
C THR A 333 14.05 -19.39 14.69
N LEU A 334 14.59 -18.30 14.11
CA LEU A 334 15.47 -17.37 14.82
C LEU A 334 14.73 -16.55 15.88
N GLU A 335 13.51 -16.08 15.57
CA GLU A 335 12.64 -15.38 16.51
C GLU A 335 12.26 -16.24 17.72
N MET A 336 11.90 -17.52 17.52
CA MET A 336 11.57 -18.42 18.62
C MET A 336 12.78 -18.74 19.51
N LYS A 337 14.01 -18.79 18.97
CA LYS A 337 15.23 -18.89 19.80
C LYS A 337 15.47 -17.65 20.64
N GLU A 338 15.17 -16.47 20.11
CA GLU A 338 15.23 -15.21 20.85
C GLU A 338 14.11 -15.10 21.90
N LEU A 339 12.92 -15.60 21.59
CA LEU A 339 11.83 -15.76 22.55
C LEU A 339 12.20 -16.70 23.71
N TYR A 340 12.94 -17.78 23.44
CA TYR A 340 13.48 -18.64 24.49
C TYR A 340 14.48 -17.90 25.38
N ALA A 341 15.40 -17.11 24.79
CA ALA A 341 16.35 -16.32 25.55
C ALA A 341 15.66 -15.24 26.41
N PHE A 342 14.56 -14.65 25.92
CA PHE A 342 13.71 -13.73 26.67
C PHE A 342 13.03 -14.44 27.86
N ALA A 343 12.32 -15.54 27.59
CA ALA A 343 11.51 -16.25 28.57
C ALA A 343 12.33 -17.01 29.63
N ALA A 344 13.33 -17.79 29.20
CA ALA A 344 14.09 -18.70 30.06
C ALA A 344 15.37 -18.07 30.65
N LEU A 345 15.97 -17.10 29.96
CA LEU A 345 17.27 -16.52 30.35
C LEU A 345 17.17 -15.03 30.76
N GLY A 346 15.98 -14.44 30.71
CA GLY A 346 15.75 -13.05 31.11
C GLY A 346 16.39 -11.99 30.21
N LYS A 347 16.81 -12.36 28.99
CA LYS A 347 17.29 -11.39 27.97
C LYS A 347 16.19 -10.35 27.73
N PRO A 348 16.48 -9.03 27.60
CA PRO A 348 15.46 -8.05 27.23
C PRO A 348 14.83 -8.35 25.87
N ALA A 349 13.52 -8.11 25.72
CA ALA A 349 12.87 -8.19 24.41
C ALA A 349 13.45 -7.12 23.47
N LYS A 350 13.78 -7.53 22.24
CA LYS A 350 14.19 -6.64 21.17
C LYS A 350 13.00 -5.85 20.61
N THR A 351 11.84 -6.51 20.51
CA THR A 351 10.58 -5.97 19.97
C THR A 351 9.58 -5.80 21.10
N THR A 352 9.63 -4.63 21.74
CA THR A 352 8.84 -4.31 22.94
C THR A 352 7.49 -3.67 22.60
N ALA A 353 6.61 -3.51 23.60
CA ALA A 353 5.37 -2.76 23.42
C ALA A 353 5.59 -1.31 22.95
N VAL A 354 6.65 -0.66 23.45
CA VAL A 354 7.04 0.71 23.06
C VAL A 354 7.51 0.78 21.61
N ASP A 355 8.27 -0.22 21.17
CA ASP A 355 8.76 -0.36 19.79
C ASP A 355 7.62 -0.66 18.79
N ALA A 356 6.62 -1.46 19.19
CA ALA A 356 5.43 -1.73 18.41
C ALA A 356 4.48 -0.52 18.32
N ARG A 357 4.37 0.29 19.37
CA ARG A 357 3.59 1.54 19.36
C ARG A 357 4.06 2.51 18.27
N GLN A 358 5.35 2.51 17.93
CA GLN A 358 5.91 3.36 16.87
C GLN A 358 5.44 2.97 15.45
N ASP A 359 4.97 1.73 15.22
CA ASP A 359 4.29 1.39 13.95
C ASP A 359 3.04 2.25 13.77
N LEU A 360 2.22 2.36 14.81
CA LEU A 360 0.96 3.12 14.78
C LEU A 360 1.19 4.62 14.53
N GLU A 361 2.31 5.17 15.03
CA GLU A 361 2.72 6.54 14.70
C GLU A 361 3.04 6.71 13.21
N ILE A 362 3.83 5.79 12.63
CA ILE A 362 4.13 5.80 11.19
C ILE A 362 2.86 5.57 10.36
N PHE A 363 1.97 4.67 10.77
CA PHE A 363 0.69 4.45 10.09
C PHE A 363 -0.13 5.73 10.10
N GLY A 364 -0.19 6.44 11.24
CA GLY A 364 -0.82 7.74 11.36
C GLY A 364 -0.22 8.81 10.44
N MET A 365 1.10 8.84 10.27
CA MET A 365 1.76 9.73 9.31
C MET A 365 1.33 9.43 7.87
N ILE A 366 1.35 8.15 7.45
CA ILE A 366 0.93 7.72 6.11
C ILE A 366 -0.53 8.11 5.85
N MET A 367 -1.44 7.77 6.78
CA MET A 367 -2.87 8.05 6.66
C MET A 367 -3.15 9.55 6.53
N LYS A 368 -2.57 10.39 7.39
CA LYS A 368 -2.76 11.84 7.36
C LYS A 368 -2.23 12.48 6.07
N ALA A 369 -1.06 12.06 5.60
CA ALA A 369 -0.49 12.57 4.35
C ALA A 369 -1.31 12.18 3.12
N GLY A 370 -1.78 10.93 3.06
CA GLY A 370 -2.62 10.44 1.97
C GLY A 370 -3.98 11.12 1.93
N GLN A 371 -4.62 11.29 3.09
CA GLN A 371 -5.90 11.99 3.21
C GLN A 371 -5.77 13.47 2.78
N ALA A 372 -4.69 14.15 3.16
CA ALA A 372 -4.43 15.53 2.73
C ALA A 372 -4.22 15.65 1.20
N GLY A 373 -3.65 14.62 0.56
CA GLY A 373 -3.58 14.51 -0.89
C GLY A 373 -4.96 14.45 -1.53
N LEU A 374 -5.82 13.54 -1.06
CA LEU A 374 -7.20 13.39 -1.53
C LEU A 374 -8.00 14.70 -1.37
N THR A 375 -7.95 15.35 -0.21
CA THR A 375 -8.70 16.59 0.04
C THR A 375 -8.27 17.73 -0.90
N ARG A 376 -7.00 17.79 -1.32
CA ARG A 376 -6.54 18.77 -2.31
C ARG A 376 -7.14 18.50 -3.70
N ASP A 377 -7.20 17.24 -4.12
CA ASP A 377 -7.85 16.86 -5.39
C ASP A 377 -9.36 17.13 -5.38
N TYR A 378 -10.04 17.07 -4.23
CA TYR A 378 -11.44 17.49 -4.09
C TYR A 378 -11.60 19.01 -4.06
N ALA A 379 -10.75 19.76 -3.35
CA ALA A 379 -10.81 21.23 -3.32
C ALA A 379 -10.61 21.87 -4.71
N VAL A 380 -9.76 21.27 -5.56
CA VAL A 380 -9.60 21.67 -6.97
C VAL A 380 -10.87 21.41 -7.80
N ARG A 381 -11.74 20.48 -7.39
CA ARG A 381 -13.05 20.22 -8.03
C ARG A 381 -14.17 21.13 -7.51
N ASP A 382 -14.19 21.43 -6.21
CA ASP A 382 -15.24 22.24 -5.57
C ASP A 382 -15.08 23.76 -5.74
N CYS A 383 -13.91 24.26 -6.19
CA CYS A 383 -13.69 25.68 -6.53
C CYS A 383 -14.49 26.19 -7.77
N SER A 384 -15.59 25.52 -8.15
CA SER A 384 -16.41 25.86 -9.32
C SER A 384 -17.85 26.30 -9.00
N LEU A 385 -18.26 26.40 -7.72
CA LEU A 385 -19.62 26.83 -7.34
C LEU A 385 -19.67 27.69 -6.05
N SER A 386 -19.62 29.02 -6.20
CA SER A 386 -20.08 29.97 -5.18
C SER A 386 -20.98 31.03 -5.81
N GLN A 387 -22.24 31.10 -5.36
CA GLN A 387 -23.29 31.93 -5.95
C GLN A 387 -23.33 33.35 -5.38
N GLU A 388 -23.69 34.33 -6.22
CA GLU A 388 -24.55 35.44 -5.81
C GLU A 388 -25.88 35.32 -6.59
N GLY A 389 -27.03 35.34 -5.89
CA GLY A 389 -28.37 35.13 -6.46
C GLY A 389 -29.16 36.45 -6.65
N PRO A 390 -30.48 36.52 -6.36
CA PRO A 390 -31.50 35.46 -6.31
C PRO A 390 -32.85 35.84 -7.01
N LEU A 391 -33.75 34.89 -7.30
CA LEU A 391 -35.20 34.95 -6.98
C LEU A 391 -35.98 33.71 -7.48
N CYS A 392 -37.10 33.38 -6.81
CA CYS A 392 -38.02 32.28 -7.15
C CYS A 392 -38.92 32.56 -8.38
N VAL A 393 -39.49 31.50 -8.98
CA VAL A 393 -40.95 31.19 -9.01
C VAL A 393 -41.19 29.76 -9.57
N SER A 394 -42.34 29.18 -9.22
CA SER A 394 -42.80 27.78 -9.34
C SER A 394 -43.40 27.34 -10.71
N GLY A 395 -43.45 26.02 -10.99
CA GLY A 395 -44.47 25.48 -11.93
C GLY A 395 -44.30 24.03 -12.42
N LEU A 396 -45.22 23.13 -12.04
CA LEU A 396 -45.36 21.70 -12.39
C LEU A 396 -45.51 21.32 -13.88
N GLY A 397 -45.15 20.07 -14.24
CA GLY A 397 -45.74 19.35 -15.40
C GLY A 397 -45.03 18.04 -15.82
N ARG A 398 -45.73 16.89 -15.79
CA ARG A 398 -45.27 15.59 -16.36
C ARG A 398 -45.97 15.34 -17.71
N MET A 399 -45.32 14.69 -18.68
CA MET A 399 -45.94 13.58 -19.44
C MET A 399 -44.91 12.66 -20.14
N SER A 400 -45.39 11.49 -20.59
CA SER A 400 -44.67 10.38 -21.25
C SER A 400 -45.34 10.07 -22.59
N LEU A 401 -44.66 9.40 -23.54
CA LEU A 401 -45.24 8.39 -24.44
C LEU A 401 -44.17 7.63 -25.28
N TYR A 402 -44.61 6.63 -26.05
CA TYR A 402 -43.88 5.44 -26.54
C TYR A 402 -43.87 5.33 -28.11
N ASP A 403 -43.17 4.29 -28.61
CA ASP A 403 -43.39 3.52 -29.86
C ASP A 403 -42.82 3.96 -31.26
N ASP A 404 -41.93 3.09 -31.77
CA ASP A 404 -42.00 2.30 -33.03
C ASP A 404 -41.44 2.67 -34.44
N TYR A 405 -40.69 1.66 -34.96
CA TYR A 405 -40.37 1.13 -36.31
C TYR A 405 -39.64 1.87 -37.48
N ASP A 406 -38.64 1.11 -37.98
CA ASP A 406 -38.24 0.82 -39.37
C ASP A 406 -37.18 1.61 -40.19
N GLU A 407 -36.61 0.85 -41.15
CA GLU A 407 -35.27 0.94 -41.74
C GLU A 407 -35.13 1.93 -42.92
N LEU A 408 -33.94 2.55 -43.07
CA LEU A 408 -33.14 2.57 -44.32
C LEU A 408 -31.78 3.31 -44.16
N SER A 409 -30.98 3.30 -45.23
CA SER A 409 -29.51 3.45 -45.28
C SER A 409 -28.86 4.75 -44.76
N MET A 410 -27.60 4.62 -44.35
CA MET A 410 -26.85 5.53 -43.47
C MET A 410 -26.12 6.71 -44.16
N GLU A 411 -26.32 6.97 -45.46
CA GLU A 411 -25.45 7.91 -46.22
C GLU A 411 -26.09 9.27 -46.58
N ASP A 412 -27.41 9.46 -46.50
CA ASP A 412 -28.10 10.67 -47.01
C ASP A 412 -28.45 11.76 -45.95
N ARG A 413 -27.94 11.69 -44.72
CA ARG A 413 -28.30 12.65 -43.64
C ARG A 413 -27.24 13.69 -43.24
N PHE A 414 -26.18 13.87 -44.03
CA PHE A 414 -25.09 14.80 -43.70
C PHE A 414 -25.13 16.16 -44.42
N ALA A 415 -26.08 16.39 -45.34
CA ALA A 415 -26.05 17.56 -46.24
C ALA A 415 -26.88 18.79 -45.79
N ASP A 416 -28.08 18.61 -45.23
CA ASP A 416 -29.06 19.71 -45.08
C ASP A 416 -29.13 20.38 -43.70
N ALA A 417 -28.37 19.90 -42.71
CA ALA A 417 -28.42 20.40 -41.32
C ALA A 417 -27.57 21.68 -41.05
N LEU A 418 -27.35 22.52 -42.07
CA LEU A 418 -26.49 23.73 -41.96
C LEU A 418 -27.10 25.03 -42.50
N CYS A 419 -28.31 25.01 -43.07
CA CYS A 419 -29.03 26.20 -43.53
C CYS A 419 -30.50 26.22 -43.07
N GLY A 420 -30.71 26.55 -41.79
CA GLY A 420 -32.04 26.80 -41.21
C GLY A 420 -31.93 27.56 -39.89
N CYS A 421 -32.51 28.75 -39.82
CA CYS A 421 -32.32 29.67 -38.69
C CYS A 421 -33.10 29.28 -37.42
N ILE A 422 -32.50 29.61 -36.26
CA ILE A 422 -33.09 30.30 -35.08
C ILE A 422 -34.63 30.24 -34.89
N GLN A 423 -35.05 29.98 -33.65
CA GLN A 423 -36.36 30.27 -32.98
C GLN A 423 -37.31 29.10 -32.67
N ASP A 424 -37.11 28.40 -31.54
CA ASP A 424 -38.16 28.02 -30.54
C ASP A 424 -37.47 27.43 -29.26
N PRO A 425 -37.71 27.95 -28.04
CA PRO A 425 -37.03 27.50 -26.82
C PRO A 425 -37.89 26.61 -25.87
N SER A 426 -38.59 25.58 -26.38
CA SER A 426 -39.61 24.85 -25.57
C SER A 426 -39.48 23.31 -25.45
N LEU A 427 -38.38 22.67 -25.86
CA LEU A 427 -38.20 21.20 -25.77
C LEU A 427 -36.84 20.75 -25.19
N THR A 428 -36.89 19.75 -24.30
CA THR A 428 -35.76 19.08 -23.58
C THR A 428 -36.25 17.70 -23.11
N VAL A 429 -35.49 16.63 -22.89
CA VAL A 429 -34.06 16.23 -23.08
C VAL A 429 -34.07 14.71 -23.47
N PRO A 430 -33.01 14.06 -24.03
CA PRO A 430 -31.59 14.16 -23.63
C PRO A 430 -30.52 13.97 -24.74
N TYR A 431 -29.26 13.86 -24.30
CA TYR A 431 -28.01 13.62 -25.05
C TYR A 431 -27.51 14.75 -25.97
N MET A 432 -26.18 14.87 -26.00
CA MET A 432 -25.35 15.83 -26.76
C MET A 432 -25.58 17.32 -26.47
N ALA A 433 -24.68 17.89 -25.65
CA ALA A 433 -24.38 19.32 -25.73
C ALA A 433 -23.49 19.58 -26.97
N MET A 434 -24.09 20.12 -28.04
CA MET A 434 -23.36 21.05 -28.90
C MET A 434 -23.42 22.44 -28.28
N LEU A 435 -22.33 23.20 -28.42
CA LEU A 435 -22.34 24.64 -28.17
C LEU A 435 -23.00 25.34 -29.37
N GLN A 436 -24.03 26.17 -29.12
CA GLN A 436 -24.39 27.25 -30.03
C GLN A 436 -23.72 28.56 -29.59
N PRO A 437 -23.40 29.48 -30.52
CA PRO A 437 -22.65 30.69 -30.21
C PRO A 437 -23.58 31.79 -29.66
N MET A 438 -23.19 32.42 -28.56
CA MET A 438 -23.62 33.79 -28.29
C MET A 438 -22.69 34.74 -29.04
N ASN A 439 -23.23 35.42 -30.05
CA ASN A 439 -22.72 36.72 -30.45
C ASN A 439 -23.10 37.77 -29.39
N ASP A 440 -22.38 38.89 -29.46
CA ASP A 440 -22.59 40.11 -28.68
C ASP A 440 -22.40 39.98 -27.17
N PHE A 441 -21.21 40.36 -26.69
CA PHE A 441 -21.16 41.54 -25.82
C PHE A 441 -19.86 42.34 -25.99
N ASP A 442 -20.01 43.65 -25.86
CA ASP A 442 -18.98 44.67 -25.96
C ASP A 442 -18.36 44.97 -24.58
N LYS A 443 -17.07 45.36 -24.57
CA LYS A 443 -16.32 46.10 -23.52
C LYS A 443 -16.40 45.66 -22.03
N GLN A 444 -15.18 45.56 -21.47
CA GLN A 444 -14.79 45.60 -20.04
C GLN A 444 -15.10 44.34 -19.20
N GLY A 445 -14.09 43.89 -18.44
CA GLY A 445 -14.30 43.01 -17.28
C GLY A 445 -13.87 41.54 -17.44
N SER A 446 -12.58 41.29 -17.31
CA SER A 446 -12.00 40.17 -16.52
C SER A 446 -12.88 38.95 -16.18
N SER A 447 -12.74 37.84 -16.93
CA SER A 447 -12.50 36.47 -16.41
C SER A 447 -12.37 35.43 -17.54
N VAL A 448 -11.57 34.38 -17.33
CA VAL A 448 -11.59 33.14 -18.12
C VAL A 448 -11.36 31.96 -17.17
N GLN A 449 -12.19 30.92 -17.28
CA GLN A 449 -12.15 29.72 -16.46
C GLN A 449 -11.64 28.54 -17.33
N LEU A 450 -10.79 27.68 -16.79
CA LEU A 450 -10.24 26.51 -17.47
C LEU A 450 -10.70 25.22 -16.79
N THR A 451 -11.62 24.51 -17.44
CA THR A 451 -12.11 23.20 -17.00
C THR A 451 -11.63 22.13 -17.98
N CYS A 452 -10.91 21.13 -17.50
CA CYS A 452 -10.58 19.95 -18.29
C CYS A 452 -10.85 18.69 -17.46
N SER A 453 -11.89 17.94 -17.84
CA SER A 453 -12.20 16.63 -17.30
C SER A 453 -12.47 15.65 -18.44
N MET A 454 -12.01 14.40 -18.27
CA MET A 454 -12.56 13.28 -19.00
C MET A 454 -13.10 12.28 -17.98
N VAL A 455 -14.42 12.13 -17.96
CA VAL A 455 -15.10 11.06 -17.23
C VAL A 455 -15.55 10.03 -18.27
N ALA A 456 -14.88 8.88 -18.31
CA ALA A 456 -15.41 7.74 -19.02
C ALA A 456 -16.60 7.17 -18.23
N ARG A 457 -17.78 7.09 -18.84
CA ARG A 457 -18.81 6.15 -18.36
C ARG A 457 -18.37 4.73 -18.70
N VAL A 458 -18.51 3.84 -17.73
CA VAL A 458 -18.20 2.42 -17.87
C VAL A 458 -19.19 1.79 -18.83
N GLU A 459 -18.70 1.17 -19.91
CA GLU A 459 -19.30 -0.04 -20.49
C GLU A 459 -18.41 -0.71 -21.57
N ARG A 460 -17.43 -0.02 -22.17
CA ARG A 460 -16.33 -0.64 -22.93
C ARG A 460 -14.98 0.06 -22.68
N PRO A 461 -13.86 -0.67 -22.50
CA PRO A 461 -12.54 -0.07 -22.30
C PRO A 461 -11.95 0.49 -23.61
N CYS A 462 -11.34 1.67 -23.54
CA CYS A 462 -10.49 2.18 -24.62
C CYS A 462 -9.11 1.49 -24.58
N PRO A 463 -8.59 0.93 -25.68
CA PRO A 463 -7.32 0.19 -25.67
C PRO A 463 -6.06 1.08 -25.80
N ALA A 464 -6.20 2.40 -25.92
CA ALA A 464 -5.09 3.30 -26.23
C ALA A 464 -4.19 3.60 -25.00
N LYS A 465 -3.02 2.97 -24.96
CA LYS A 465 -1.90 3.41 -24.11
C LYS A 465 -1.13 4.57 -24.75
N ALA A 466 -1.54 5.82 -24.50
CA ALA A 466 -0.69 7.02 -24.43
C ALA A 466 -1.55 8.30 -24.37
N THR A 467 -1.14 9.26 -23.53
CA THR A 467 -1.58 10.67 -23.63
C THR A 467 -0.42 11.60 -23.32
N SER A 468 -0.08 12.44 -24.29
CA SER A 468 1.09 13.33 -24.30
C SER A 468 0.78 14.59 -25.12
N MET A 469 1.12 15.81 -24.64
CA MET A 469 0.62 17.08 -25.21
C MET A 469 1.65 18.23 -25.17
N PHE A 470 1.76 19.06 -26.22
CA PHE A 470 2.75 20.16 -26.35
C PHE A 470 2.08 21.53 -26.21
N VAL A 471 2.76 22.55 -25.66
CA VAL A 471 2.27 23.94 -25.63
C VAL A 471 3.41 24.96 -25.84
N HIS A 472 3.04 26.14 -26.32
CA HIS A 472 3.86 27.20 -26.92
C HIS A 472 3.78 28.53 -26.13
N ARG A 473 4.66 29.50 -26.47
CA ARG A 473 4.80 30.84 -25.86
C ARG A 473 4.43 31.95 -26.86
N GLY A 474 3.52 32.84 -26.46
CA GLY A 474 3.36 34.18 -27.06
C GLY A 474 3.42 35.26 -25.97
N THR A 475 4.04 36.41 -26.25
CA THR A 475 4.12 37.54 -25.31
C THR A 475 2.99 38.55 -25.52
N SER A 476 2.26 38.88 -24.45
CA SER A 476 1.46 40.11 -24.36
C SER A 476 2.34 41.29 -23.92
N THR A 477 1.79 42.50 -23.96
CA THR A 477 2.40 43.75 -23.49
C THR A 477 2.49 43.89 -21.95
N SER A 478 2.19 42.85 -21.17
CA SER A 478 2.08 42.94 -19.68
C SER A 478 3.14 42.19 -18.85
N GLY A 479 3.94 41.27 -19.41
CA GLY A 479 5.19 40.79 -18.77
C GLY A 479 5.23 39.41 -18.09
N ASP A 480 4.16 38.61 -18.13
CA ASP A 480 4.09 37.28 -17.46
C ASP A 480 4.54 36.07 -18.32
N ARG A 481 4.64 34.84 -17.74
CA ARG A 481 5.26 33.64 -18.36
C ARG A 481 4.49 32.32 -18.15
N TYR A 482 4.53 31.37 -19.11
CA TYR A 482 3.87 30.03 -19.06
C TYR A 482 4.66 28.91 -19.81
N LEU A 483 4.44 27.60 -19.50
CA LEU A 483 5.24 26.41 -19.95
C LEU A 483 4.48 25.05 -19.88
N PHE A 484 4.68 24.09 -20.82
CA PHE A 484 4.15 22.69 -20.79
C PHE A 484 5.04 21.61 -21.54
N LEU A 485 4.72 20.29 -21.46
CA LEU A 485 5.59 19.13 -21.87
C LEU A 485 4.87 17.86 -22.46
N VAL A 486 5.52 17.12 -23.40
CA VAL A 486 5.05 15.87 -24.10
C VAL A 486 5.90 14.61 -23.79
N PRO A 487 5.33 13.45 -23.40
CA PRO A 487 6.00 12.12 -23.41
C PRO A 487 6.03 11.30 -24.73
N ASP A 488 6.95 10.32 -24.79
CA ASP A 488 7.51 9.59 -25.96
C ASP A 488 6.82 8.24 -26.35
N GLY A 489 7.09 7.74 -27.58
CA GLY A 489 6.77 6.39 -28.05
C GLY A 489 7.66 5.91 -29.22
N PHE A 490 8.45 4.85 -28.99
CA PHE A 490 9.49 4.20 -29.80
C PHE A 490 10.09 4.90 -31.05
N GLY A 491 11.37 5.25 -30.93
CA GLY A 491 12.20 5.77 -32.00
C GLY A 491 11.97 7.25 -32.13
N SER A 492 12.70 8.06 -31.35
CA SER A 492 12.29 9.43 -31.00
C SER A 492 13.24 10.59 -31.36
N GLY A 493 14.45 10.33 -31.87
CA GLY A 493 15.39 11.38 -32.30
C GLY A 493 15.24 11.96 -33.72
N ALA A 494 14.62 11.26 -34.67
CA ALA A 494 14.70 11.59 -36.11
C ALA A 494 13.84 12.81 -36.55
N VAL A 495 12.55 12.88 -36.18
CA VAL A 495 11.72 14.09 -36.44
C VAL A 495 12.30 15.32 -35.73
N PHE A 496 12.90 15.13 -34.54
CA PHE A 496 13.46 16.22 -33.76
C PHE A 496 14.75 16.80 -34.39
N GLY A 497 15.62 15.93 -34.92
CA GLY A 497 16.84 16.34 -35.64
C GLY A 497 16.56 17.15 -36.92
N VAL A 498 15.41 16.97 -37.56
CA VAL A 498 15.02 17.72 -38.78
C VAL A 498 14.27 19.01 -38.47
N LEU A 499 13.52 19.07 -37.36
CA LEU A 499 12.79 20.28 -36.96
C LEU A 499 13.70 21.39 -36.38
N HIS A 500 14.82 21.01 -35.74
CA HIS A 500 15.76 21.92 -35.09
C HIS A 500 16.17 23.19 -35.92
N PRO A 501 16.50 23.11 -37.22
CA PRO A 501 17.01 24.27 -37.98
C PRO A 501 15.94 25.28 -38.44
N LEU A 502 14.68 24.85 -38.57
CA LEU A 502 13.57 25.74 -39.00
C LEU A 502 12.95 26.48 -37.82
N LEU A 503 12.87 25.83 -36.66
CA LEU A 503 12.25 26.39 -35.46
C LEU A 503 13.13 27.44 -34.77
N GLY A 504 14.44 27.45 -35.06
CA GLY A 504 15.37 28.54 -34.72
C GLY A 504 15.24 29.82 -35.57
N ARG A 505 14.33 29.88 -36.55
CA ARG A 505 14.10 31.08 -37.40
C ARG A 505 12.91 31.94 -36.96
N VAL A 506 12.07 31.47 -36.05
CA VAL A 506 10.97 32.26 -35.46
C VAL A 506 11.53 33.06 -34.29
N LYS A 507 11.37 34.39 -34.30
CA LYS A 507 11.77 35.21 -33.15
C LYS A 507 10.98 34.83 -31.91
N ASP A 508 11.69 34.71 -30.79
CA ASP A 508 11.16 34.45 -29.44
C ASP A 508 10.49 33.09 -29.18
N MET A 509 10.71 32.10 -30.06
CA MET A 509 10.22 30.72 -29.92
C MET A 509 11.30 29.73 -29.42
N SER A 510 10.89 28.63 -28.79
CA SER A 510 11.75 27.47 -28.46
C SER A 510 10.91 26.19 -28.47
N ILE A 511 11.40 25.08 -29.07
CA ILE A 511 10.62 23.83 -29.25
C ILE A 511 11.45 22.58 -28.92
N TYR A 512 10.76 21.56 -28.40
CA TYR A 512 11.27 20.20 -28.18
C TYR A 512 10.34 19.15 -28.85
N ALA A 513 10.84 17.96 -29.21
CA ALA A 513 10.03 16.85 -29.75
C ALA A 513 10.52 15.47 -29.27
N LEU A 514 9.71 14.42 -29.39
CA LEU A 514 10.10 13.01 -29.22
C LEU A 514 9.29 12.19 -30.24
N ASN A 515 9.97 11.55 -31.21
CA ASN A 515 9.40 10.98 -32.45
C ASN A 515 8.83 9.54 -32.34
N SER A 516 8.04 9.12 -33.34
CA SER A 516 7.21 7.90 -33.33
C SER A 516 7.11 7.27 -34.73
N PRO A 517 6.93 5.94 -34.88
CA PRO A 517 7.26 5.21 -36.12
C PRO A 517 6.07 4.97 -37.08
N PHE A 518 4.88 5.52 -36.81
CA PHE A 518 3.62 5.09 -37.44
C PHE A 518 3.03 5.99 -38.55
N ILE A 519 3.74 7.00 -39.04
CA ILE A 519 3.22 7.92 -40.09
C ILE A 519 3.76 7.53 -41.48
N MET A 520 2.89 6.97 -42.34
CA MET A 520 3.29 6.46 -43.67
C MET A 520 3.38 7.51 -44.80
N LYS A 521 2.92 8.76 -44.61
CA LYS A 521 3.10 9.85 -45.59
C LYS A 521 3.79 11.05 -44.93
N LYS A 522 5.02 11.35 -45.36
CA LYS A 522 5.78 12.51 -44.90
C LYS A 522 5.27 13.78 -45.59
N PRO A 523 5.00 14.88 -44.85
CA PRO A 523 4.61 16.16 -45.44
C PRO A 523 5.77 16.86 -46.16
N ASP A 524 5.43 17.76 -47.07
CA ASP A 524 6.36 18.61 -47.81
C ASP A 524 7.01 19.65 -46.87
N PRO A 525 8.35 19.74 -46.77
CA PRO A 525 9.03 20.63 -45.83
C PRO A 525 8.94 22.12 -46.19
N ASP A 526 8.75 22.47 -47.47
CA ASP A 526 8.71 23.87 -47.93
C ASP A 526 7.27 24.44 -47.94
N GLN A 527 6.25 23.58 -47.80
CA GLN A 527 4.86 23.95 -47.56
C GLN A 527 4.26 23.14 -46.40
N PRO A 528 4.57 23.50 -45.13
CA PRO A 528 4.10 22.74 -43.98
C PRO A 528 2.56 22.75 -43.88
N PRO A 529 1.92 21.60 -43.61
CA PRO A 529 0.47 21.52 -43.44
C PRO A 529 0.00 22.32 -42.22
N SER A 530 -1.20 22.89 -42.30
CA SER A 530 -1.82 23.60 -41.18
C SER A 530 -2.13 22.66 -40.01
N ILE A 531 -2.35 23.23 -38.82
CA ILE A 531 -2.63 22.49 -37.58
C ILE A 531 -3.88 21.60 -37.74
N GLU A 532 -4.92 22.10 -38.41
CA GLU A 532 -6.15 21.35 -38.70
C GLU A 532 -5.87 20.17 -39.63
N LYS A 533 -4.97 20.34 -40.61
CA LYS A 533 -4.61 19.31 -41.59
C LYS A 533 -3.72 18.22 -40.98
N LEU A 534 -2.84 18.59 -40.04
CA LEU A 534 -2.08 17.66 -39.21
C LEU A 534 -3.00 16.86 -38.27
N ALA A 535 -3.93 17.52 -37.59
CA ALA A 535 -4.94 16.85 -36.75
C ALA A 535 -5.81 15.89 -37.56
N THR A 536 -6.23 16.29 -38.77
CA THR A 536 -7.00 15.44 -39.69
C THR A 536 -6.23 14.19 -40.13
N ILE A 537 -4.94 14.31 -40.45
CA ILE A 537 -4.09 13.15 -40.81
C ILE A 537 -3.93 12.20 -39.61
N TYR A 538 -3.72 12.75 -38.41
CA TYR A 538 -3.58 11.97 -37.18
C TYR A 538 -4.87 11.20 -36.84
N LEU A 539 -6.03 11.86 -36.94
CA LEU A 539 -7.35 11.24 -36.77
C LEU A 539 -7.66 10.17 -37.84
N ALA A 540 -7.16 10.33 -39.06
CA ALA A 540 -7.34 9.36 -40.14
C ALA A 540 -6.52 8.07 -39.94
N GLU A 541 -5.31 8.15 -39.38
CA GLU A 541 -4.52 6.96 -39.01
C GLU A 541 -5.05 6.28 -37.74
N ILE A 542 -5.58 7.03 -36.76
CA ILE A 542 -6.29 6.44 -35.60
C ILE A 542 -7.51 5.62 -36.04
N LYS A 543 -8.20 6.02 -37.12
CA LYS A 543 -9.36 5.31 -37.66
C LYS A 543 -9.02 4.13 -38.58
N ARG A 544 -7.74 3.83 -38.81
CA ARG A 544 -7.29 2.73 -39.70
C ARG A 544 -7.06 1.39 -38.99
N TRP A 545 -7.22 1.35 -37.67
CA TRP A 545 -6.93 0.21 -36.80
C TRP A 545 -8.03 -0.01 -35.76
#